data_AF-W7CLY6-F1
#
_entry.id   AF-W7CLY6-F1
#
_cell.length_a   1.000
_cell.length_b   1.000
_cell.length_c   1.000
_cell.angle_alpha   90.00
_cell.angle_beta   90.00
_cell.angle_gamma   90.00
#
_symmetry.space_group_name_H-M   'P 1'
#
loop_
_entity.id
_entity.type
_entity.pdbx_description
1 polymer ?
#
loop_
_entity_poly.entity_id
_entity_poly.type
_entity_poly.pdbx_seq_one_letter_code
_entity_poly.pdbx_strand_id
1 'polypeptide(L)'
;MEREGNHCLLTVIDDGGGIDSERLKDIQLRFEATENKSNSVGLYNTHRRIYLMFGAAYGLTIKSERGKGTCVQLRLPLIGGDEGVESIAGR
;
A
#
# COMPACT_ATOMS: atom_id res chain seq x y z
N MET A 1 3.66 -8.88 10.72
CA MET A 1 2.60 -9.41 9.83
C MET A 1 1.48 -9.91 10.72
N GLU A 2 0.25 -9.55 10.40
CA GLU A 2 -0.95 -9.88 11.18
C GLU A 2 -2.04 -10.41 10.23
N ARG A 3 -2.87 -11.32 10.73
CA ARG A 3 -4.03 -11.84 10.00
C ARG A 3 -5.30 -11.18 10.53
N GLU A 4 -6.05 -10.55 9.63
CA GLU A 4 -7.38 -9.98 9.90
C GLU A 4 -8.40 -10.69 9.00
N GLY A 5 -9.08 -11.71 9.53
CA GLY A 5 -10.01 -12.53 8.75
C GLY A 5 -9.33 -13.22 7.56
N ASN A 6 -9.72 -12.83 6.33
CA ASN A 6 -9.13 -13.30 5.07
C ASN A 6 -8.11 -12.31 4.50
N HIS A 7 -7.56 -11.44 5.33
CA HIS A 7 -6.58 -10.43 4.94
C HIS A 7 -5.27 -10.60 5.72
N CYS A 8 -4.18 -10.30 5.04
CA CYS A 8 -2.85 -10.14 5.62
C CYS A 8 -2.53 -8.65 5.72
N LEU A 9 -2.15 -8.21 6.92
CA LEU A 9 -1.63 -6.89 7.19
C LEU A 9 -0.12 -6.99 7.41
N LEU A 10 0.68 -6.38 6.53
CA LEU A 10 2.12 -6.27 6.68
C LEU A 10 2.48 -4.81 6.97
N THR A 11 3.00 -4.56 8.16
CA THR A 11 3.45 -3.23 8.58
C THR A 11 4.97 -3.15 8.53
N VAL A 12 5.49 -2.13 7.86
CA VAL A 12 6.90 -1.76 7.83
C VAL A 12 7.04 -0.42 8.54
N ILE A 13 7.97 -0.34 9.49
CA ILE A 13 8.24 0.86 10.28
C ILE A 13 9.71 1.20 10.09
N ASP A 14 10.00 2.43 9.71
CA ASP A 14 11.33 3.03 9.81
C ASP A 14 11.34 4.13 10.88
N ASP A 15 12.51 4.34 11.48
CA ASP A 15 12.83 5.33 12.48
C ASP A 15 13.56 6.55 11.88
N GLY A 16 13.42 6.77 10.57
CA GLY A 16 14.09 7.85 9.87
C GLY A 16 13.55 9.24 10.17
N GLY A 17 13.93 10.22 9.34
CA GLY A 17 13.52 11.62 9.50
C GLY A 17 12.02 11.89 9.31
N GLY A 18 11.22 10.89 8.93
CA GLY A 18 9.80 11.03 8.65
C GLY A 18 9.48 11.93 7.46
N ILE A 19 8.20 12.22 7.29
CA ILE A 19 7.64 13.00 6.17
C ILE A 19 6.85 14.16 6.77
N ASP A 20 7.03 15.36 6.22
CA ASP A 20 6.22 16.52 6.62
C ASP A 20 4.75 16.34 6.20
N SER A 21 3.85 17.04 6.87
CA SER A 21 2.40 16.83 6.68
C SER A 21 1.91 17.17 5.27
N GLU A 22 2.53 18.14 4.60
CA GLU A 22 2.13 18.54 3.24
C GLU A 22 2.52 17.44 2.25
N ARG A 23 3.77 16.98 2.33
CA ARG A 23 4.25 15.88 1.50
C ARG A 23 3.53 14.56 1.80
N LEU A 24 3.16 14.30 3.06
CA LEU A 24 2.40 13.10 3.41
C LEU A 24 1.00 13.12 2.77
N LYS A 25 0.31 14.27 2.82
CA LYS A 25 -0.99 14.44 2.16
C LYS A 25 -0.88 14.25 0.65
N ASP A 26 0.15 14.80 0.03
CA ASP A 26 0.44 14.59 -1.39
C ASP A 26 0.60 13.10 -1.74
N ILE A 27 1.30 12.34 -0.90
CA ILE A 27 1.49 10.89 -1.12
C ILE A 27 0.16 10.16 -0.97
N GLN A 28 -0.63 10.47 0.05
CA GLN A 28 -1.92 9.85 0.30
C GLN A 28 -2.92 10.11 -0.84
N LEU A 29 -3.03 11.36 -1.30
CA LEU A 29 -3.88 11.73 -2.44
C LEU A 29 -3.48 10.99 -3.72
N ARG A 30 -2.19 10.67 -3.89
CA ARG A 30 -1.73 9.90 -5.06
C ARG A 30 -2.12 8.43 -5.01
N PHE A 31 -2.36 7.85 -3.83
CA PHE A 31 -2.90 6.49 -3.76
C PHE A 31 -4.34 6.42 -4.30
N GLU A 32 -5.09 7.52 -4.20
CA GLU A 32 -6.44 7.64 -4.74
C GLU A 32 -6.46 8.06 -6.22
N ALA A 33 -5.35 8.58 -6.73
CA ALA A 33 -5.26 9.09 -8.10
C ALA A 33 -5.16 7.98 -9.15
N THR A 34 -5.80 8.20 -10.30
CA THR A 34 -5.73 7.30 -11.46
C THR A 34 -4.41 7.40 -12.23
N GLU A 35 -3.66 8.50 -12.08
CA GLU A 35 -2.39 8.75 -12.76
C GLU A 35 -1.32 9.27 -11.79
N ASN A 36 -0.07 8.84 -11.97
CA ASN A 36 1.06 9.36 -11.19
C ASN A 36 1.74 10.51 -11.95
N LYS A 37 1.67 11.72 -11.38
CA LYS A 37 2.34 12.91 -11.93
C LYS A 37 3.65 13.24 -11.20
N SER A 38 4.25 12.28 -10.48
CA SER A 38 5.37 12.54 -9.56
C SER A 38 6.55 11.58 -9.67
N ASN A 39 7.71 12.03 -9.19
CA ASN A 39 8.95 11.25 -9.14
C ASN A 39 8.97 10.15 -8.04
N SER A 40 7.97 10.08 -7.15
CA SER A 40 7.88 9.02 -6.14
C SER A 40 7.19 7.79 -6.72
N VAL A 41 7.95 7.03 -7.51
CA VAL A 41 7.46 5.90 -8.31
C VAL A 41 7.20 4.64 -7.46
N GLY A 42 7.96 4.43 -6.38
CA GLY A 42 7.93 3.19 -5.59
C GLY A 42 6.59 2.91 -4.89
N LEU A 43 6.21 3.75 -3.93
CA LEU A 43 4.97 3.57 -3.15
C LEU A 43 3.72 3.57 -4.04
N TYR A 44 3.64 4.49 -5.00
CA TYR A 44 2.52 4.54 -5.94
C TYR A 44 2.43 3.26 -6.77
N ASN A 45 3.53 2.80 -7.36
CA ASN A 45 3.49 1.59 -8.19
C ASN A 45 3.12 0.35 -7.37
N THR A 46 3.62 0.25 -6.14
CA THR A 46 3.24 -0.84 -5.23
C THR A 46 1.75 -0.78 -4.89
N HIS A 47 1.23 0.39 -4.48
CA HIS A 47 -0.20 0.57 -4.21
C HIS A 47 -1.04 0.22 -5.44
N ARG A 48 -0.69 0.79 -6.60
CA ARG A 48 -1.45 0.60 -7.85
C ARG A 48 -1.44 -0.85 -8.32
N ARG A 49 -0.32 -1.57 -8.20
CA ARG A 49 -0.25 -2.99 -8.54
C ARG A 49 -1.16 -3.82 -7.63
N ILE A 50 -1.11 -3.59 -6.32
CA ILE A 50 -1.97 -4.28 -5.36
C ILE A 50 -3.46 -3.99 -5.66
N TYR A 51 -3.80 -2.72 -5.90
CA TYR A 51 -5.14 -2.30 -6.30
C TYR A 51 -5.62 -3.00 -7.58
N LEU A 52 -4.78 -3.05 -8.62
CA LEU A 52 -5.14 -3.67 -9.90
C LEU A 52 -5.31 -5.19 -9.79
N MET A 53 -4.50 -5.85 -8.94
CA MET A 53 -4.56 -7.30 -8.77
C MET A 53 -5.73 -7.76 -7.88
N PHE A 54 -6.05 -7.01 -6.83
CA PHE A 54 -6.97 -7.47 -5.78
C PHE A 54 -8.19 -6.58 -5.58
N GLY A 55 -8.24 -5.41 -6.22
CA GLY A 55 -9.32 -4.44 -6.14
C GLY A 55 -9.14 -3.39 -5.05
N ALA A 56 -10.10 -2.47 -4.98
CA ALA A 56 -10.05 -1.26 -4.15
C ALA A 56 -9.95 -1.48 -2.63
N ALA A 57 -10.22 -2.70 -2.15
CA ALA A 57 -10.10 -3.04 -0.73
C ALA A 57 -8.65 -3.28 -0.27
N TYR A 58 -7.69 -3.31 -1.21
CA TYR A 58 -6.30 -3.67 -0.98
C TYR A 58 -5.35 -2.60 -1.50
N GLY A 59 -4.19 -2.47 -0.84
CA GLY A 59 -3.22 -1.45 -1.18
C GLY A 59 -2.30 -1.10 -0.02
N LEU A 60 -1.74 0.10 -0.11
CA LEU A 60 -0.92 0.72 0.92
C LEU A 60 -1.69 1.77 1.70
N THR A 61 -1.44 1.85 3.00
CA THR A 61 -1.67 3.06 3.80
C THR A 61 -0.33 3.53 4.36
N ILE A 62 -0.20 4.83 4.59
CA ILE A 62 1.03 5.44 5.12
C ILE A 62 0.69 6.45 6.21
N LYS A 63 1.43 6.36 7.31
CA LYS A 63 1.44 7.32 8.41
C LYS A 63 2.89 7.73 8.64
N SER A 64 3.14 9.01 8.84
CA SER A 64 4.49 9.51 9.08
C SER A 64 4.41 10.82 9.86
N GLU A 65 5.44 11.11 10.62
CA GLU A 65 5.60 12.40 11.26
C GLU A 65 7.06 12.81 11.18
N ARG A 66 7.31 14.08 10.80
CA ARG A 66 8.66 14.63 10.70
C ARG A 66 9.40 14.47 12.03
N GLY A 67 10.55 13.80 11.98
CA GLY A 67 11.40 13.47 13.13
C GLY A 67 10.98 12.23 13.92
N LYS A 68 9.93 11.50 13.52
CA LYS A 68 9.45 10.28 14.21
C LYS A 68 9.38 9.04 13.31
N GLY A 69 9.94 9.11 12.10
CA GLY A 69 9.92 7.99 11.16
C GLY A 69 8.63 7.85 10.36
N THR A 70 8.49 6.72 9.70
CA THR A 70 7.35 6.40 8.81
C THR A 70 6.87 4.97 9.04
N CYS A 71 5.55 4.80 8.94
CA CYS A 71 4.86 3.53 9.03
C CYS A 71 4.04 3.32 7.76
N VAL A 72 4.34 2.24 7.03
CA VAL A 72 3.62 1.82 5.83
C VAL A 72 2.96 0.49 6.12
N GLN A 73 1.65 0.38 5.88
CA GLN A 73 0.90 -0.85 6.03
C GLN A 73 0.36 -1.31 4.69
N LEU A 74 0.65 -2.56 4.34
CA LEU A 74 0.13 -3.28 3.19
C LEU A 74 -1.07 -4.11 3.64
N ARG A 75 -2.17 -4.05 2.90
CA ARG A 75 -3.32 -4.95 3.04
C ARG A 75 -3.42 -5.82 1.81
N LEU A 76 -3.36 -7.14 1.99
CA LEU A 76 -3.39 -8.16 0.95
C LEU A 76 -4.43 -9.24 1.28
N PRO A 77 -5.03 -9.92 0.28
CA PRO A 77 -5.83 -11.09 0.56
C PRO A 77 -4.95 -12.25 1.04
N LEU A 78 -5.46 -13.06 1.96
CA LEU A 78 -4.91 -14.37 2.26
C LEU A 78 -5.46 -15.34 1.23
N ILE A 79 -4.64 -15.67 0.24
CA ILE A 79 -4.97 -16.67 -0.77
C ILE A 79 -4.65 -18.05 -0.19
N GLY A 80 -5.67 -18.88 0.01
CA GLY A 80 -5.50 -20.32 0.26
C GLY A 80 -4.96 -21.01 -1.00
N GLY A 81 -4.13 -22.05 -0.82
CA GLY A 81 -3.30 -22.66 -1.87
C GLY A 81 -3.94 -22.93 -3.24
N ASP A 82 -3.07 -22.93 -4.26
CA ASP A 82 -3.23 -23.19 -5.70
C ASP A 82 -4.36 -22.51 -6.49
N GLU A 83 -5.50 -22.13 -5.91
CA GLU A 83 -6.64 -21.62 -6.70
C GLU A 83 -6.69 -20.10 -6.87
N GLY A 84 -6.06 -19.32 -5.99
CA GLY A 84 -6.27 -17.86 -5.98
C GLY A 84 -5.35 -17.03 -6.86
N VAL A 85 -4.37 -17.63 -7.56
CA VAL A 85 -3.49 -16.89 -8.50
C VAL A 85 -4.03 -16.97 -9.93
N GLU A 86 -4.68 -18.07 -10.32
CA GLU A 86 -5.28 -18.20 -11.66
C GLU A 86 -6.55 -17.34 -11.82
N SER A 87 -7.36 -17.18 -10.76
CA SER A 87 -8.59 -16.39 -10.82
C SER A 87 -8.38 -14.87 -10.94
N ILE A 88 -7.17 -14.36 -10.66
CA ILE A 88 -6.83 -12.92 -10.71
C ILE A 88 -6.16 -12.50 -12.03
N ALA A 89 -5.57 -13.43 -12.79
CA ALA A 89 -4.93 -13.14 -14.08
C ALA A 89 -5.89 -13.25 -15.28
N GLY A 90 -7.13 -13.73 -15.07
CA GLY A 90 -8.09 -14.06 -16.12
C GLY A 90 -9.28 -13.10 -16.29
N ARG A 91 -9.20 -11.85 -15.83
CA ARG A 91 -10.30 -10.87 -15.99
C ARG A 91 -9.84 -9.56 -16.62
#